data_AF-A0A9D9K5F1-F1
#
_entry.id   AF-A0A9D9K5F1-F1
#
_cell.length_a   1.000
_cell.length_b   1.000
_cell.length_c   1.000
_cell.angle_alpha   90.00
_cell.angle_beta   90.00
_cell.angle_gamma   90.00
#
_symmetry.space_group_name_H-M   'P 1'
#
loop_
_entity.id
_entity.type
_entity.pdbx_description
1 polymer ?
#
loop_
_entity_poly.entity_id
_entity_poly.type
_entity_poly.pdbx_seq_one_letter_code
_entity_poly.pdbx_strand_id
1 'polypeptide(L)'
;MASATDPSRSEPGDAGRGGAAAMRYALPRFNLILDTVIVIAVAITSFVFLNRPLDMRCLVIIGASDRDIVTGFHGAEISQADGRPFRWTTAEATVRLPAHGTTDHLLALHLAAPTGAATSTLQLVAVNLNRTHLATLPVLPVPRVYRLLAPRHQIVIAGNDITLRTTTTRVPGDRRDLGVVAFAVTFAALNETVWLPPVQAAAVSSAALLILIALRMLDVGALRWIVVTLFAAISLSMRHSDLRFAQRWEALLLTVALVVTFALFAIVIRWWNGKHSASSIHDTQPSQSQATTRDVSVSALTSPPFHRSHSVFHLLL
;
A
#
# COMPACT_ATOMS: atom_id res chain seq x y z
N MET A 1 8.77 -98.93 6.44
CA MET A 1 8.82 -97.95 5.34
C MET A 1 7.86 -96.83 5.67
N ALA A 2 8.38 -95.71 6.17
CA ALA A 2 7.64 -94.49 6.44
C ALA A 2 8.33 -93.38 5.62
N SER A 3 7.60 -92.78 4.68
CA SER A 3 8.09 -91.70 3.83
C SER A 3 7.73 -90.37 4.49
N ALA A 4 8.76 -89.60 4.85
CA ALA A 4 8.63 -88.28 5.44
C ALA A 4 8.22 -87.27 4.36
N THR A 5 7.12 -86.56 4.59
CA THR A 5 6.65 -85.46 3.75
C THR A 5 7.25 -84.16 4.27
N ASP A 6 8.06 -83.53 3.42
CA ASP A 6 8.77 -82.28 3.65
C ASP A 6 7.80 -81.08 3.58
N PRO A 7 7.64 -80.27 4.64
CA PRO A 7 6.81 -79.08 4.61
C PRO A 7 7.49 -77.98 3.79
N SER A 8 6.95 -77.79 2.58
CA SER A 8 7.24 -76.73 1.64
C SER A 8 7.35 -75.34 2.29
N ARG A 9 8.57 -74.84 2.24
CA ARG A 9 9.06 -73.47 2.32
C ARG A 9 8.08 -72.46 1.69
N SER A 10 7.43 -71.63 2.51
CA SER A 10 6.68 -70.46 2.08
C SER A 10 7.63 -69.28 1.89
N GLU A 11 7.80 -68.82 0.64
CA GLU A 11 8.50 -67.58 0.35
C GLU A 11 7.71 -66.37 0.89
N PRO A 12 8.34 -65.48 1.67
CA PRO A 12 7.69 -64.25 2.12
C PRO A 12 7.53 -63.31 0.91
N GLY A 13 6.29 -63.17 0.46
CA GLY A 13 5.90 -62.35 -0.68
C GLY A 13 6.36 -60.90 -0.55
N ASP A 14 7.04 -60.43 -1.59
CA ASP A 14 7.62 -59.10 -1.79
C ASP A 14 6.54 -58.03 -2.08
N ALA A 15 5.51 -57.95 -1.23
CA ALA A 15 4.34 -57.09 -1.43
C ALA A 15 4.54 -55.64 -0.93
N GLY A 16 5.74 -55.25 -0.49
CA GLY A 16 5.96 -54.00 0.26
C GLY A 16 6.61 -52.82 -0.50
N ARG A 17 7.20 -53.03 -1.68
CA ARG A 17 8.08 -52.01 -2.30
C ARG A 17 7.46 -51.16 -3.42
N GLY A 18 6.28 -51.50 -3.92
CA GLY A 18 5.64 -50.78 -5.03
C GLY A 18 4.90 -49.48 -4.66
N GLY A 19 4.49 -49.29 -3.40
CA GLY A 19 3.59 -48.20 -3.00
C GLY A 19 4.24 -46.83 -2.82
N ALA A 20 5.55 -46.78 -2.49
CA ALA A 20 6.23 -45.51 -2.19
C ALA A 20 6.59 -44.69 -3.44
N ALA A 21 6.64 -45.31 -4.62
CA ALA A 21 6.97 -44.63 -5.87
C ALA A 21 5.76 -43.90 -6.48
N ALA A 22 4.54 -44.40 -6.26
CA ALA A 22 3.31 -43.78 -6.80
C ALA A 22 2.97 -42.44 -6.11
N MET A 23 3.41 -42.23 -4.87
CA MET A 23 3.05 -41.04 -4.10
C MET A 23 3.81 -39.76 -4.53
N ARG A 24 4.91 -39.88 -5.28
CA ARG A 24 5.73 -38.72 -5.69
C ARG A 24 5.22 -38.00 -6.94
N TYR A 25 4.28 -38.57 -7.68
CA TYR A 25 3.78 -38.00 -8.94
C TYR A 25 2.53 -37.12 -8.80
N ALA A 26 1.87 -37.10 -7.63
CA ALA A 26 0.63 -36.35 -7.43
C ALA A 26 0.80 -34.89 -6.95
N LEU A 27 1.99 -34.50 -6.48
CA LEU A 27 2.26 -33.18 -5.89
C LEU A 27 2.33 -31.95 -6.83
N PRO A 28 2.73 -32.04 -8.12
CA PRO A 28 3.00 -30.82 -8.90
C PRO A 28 1.75 -30.02 -9.31
N ARG A 29 0.59 -30.68 -9.45
CA ARG A 29 -0.65 -30.01 -9.88
C ARG A 29 -1.31 -29.19 -8.76
N PHE A 30 -1.17 -29.62 -7.51
CA PHE A 30 -1.77 -28.93 -6.36
C PHE A 30 -1.15 -27.54 -6.15
N ASN A 31 0.17 -27.44 -6.32
CA ASN A 31 0.89 -26.17 -6.24
C ASN A 31 0.41 -25.15 -7.28
N LEU A 32 0.03 -25.61 -8.49
CA LEU A 32 -0.45 -24.73 -9.55
C LEU A 32 -1.83 -24.13 -9.23
N ILE A 33 -2.73 -24.94 -8.71
CA ILE A 33 -4.09 -24.52 -8.34
C ILE A 33 -4.00 -23.51 -7.21
N LEU A 34 -3.20 -23.78 -6.17
CA LEU A 34 -3.03 -22.87 -5.04
C LEU A 34 -2.43 -21.53 -5.47
N ASP A 35 -1.45 -21.53 -6.38
CA ASP A 35 -0.82 -20.31 -6.90
C ASP A 35 -1.85 -19.45 -7.63
N THR A 36 -2.68 -20.10 -8.46
CA THR A 36 -3.73 -19.43 -9.23
C THR A 36 -4.80 -18.82 -8.31
N VAL A 37 -5.27 -19.58 -7.30
CA VAL A 37 -6.27 -19.11 -6.33
C VAL A 37 -5.77 -17.89 -5.58
N ILE A 38 -4.51 -17.86 -5.17
CA ILE A 38 -3.94 -16.73 -4.44
C ILE A 38 -3.78 -15.49 -5.34
N VAL A 39 -3.34 -15.65 -6.59
CA VAL A 39 -3.30 -14.52 -7.53
C VAL A 39 -4.70 -13.95 -7.76
N ILE A 40 -5.70 -14.82 -7.93
CA ILE A 40 -7.10 -14.40 -8.07
C ILE A 40 -7.59 -13.70 -6.79
N ALA A 41 -7.30 -14.24 -5.60
CA ALA A 41 -7.67 -13.64 -4.33
C ALA A 41 -7.02 -12.26 -4.16
N VAL A 42 -5.72 -12.13 -4.46
CA VAL A 42 -5.00 -10.85 -4.42
C VAL A 42 -5.59 -9.88 -5.44
N ALA A 43 -5.93 -10.32 -6.65
CA ALA A 43 -6.52 -9.47 -7.68
C ALA A 43 -7.93 -9.00 -7.27
N ILE A 44 -8.78 -9.89 -6.74
CA ILE A 44 -10.13 -9.56 -6.26
C ILE A 44 -10.05 -8.63 -5.05
N THR A 45 -9.24 -8.95 -4.03
CA THR A 45 -9.04 -8.09 -2.87
C THR A 45 -8.49 -6.73 -3.31
N SER A 46 -7.49 -6.71 -4.18
CA SER A 46 -6.96 -5.46 -4.73
C SER A 46 -8.06 -4.69 -5.46
N PHE A 47 -8.85 -5.31 -6.32
CA PHE A 47 -9.92 -4.66 -7.07
C PHE A 47 -11.03 -4.12 -6.16
N VAL A 48 -11.53 -4.92 -5.22
CA VAL A 48 -12.58 -4.53 -4.27
C VAL A 48 -12.10 -3.37 -3.40
N PHE A 49 -10.87 -3.42 -2.92
CA PHE A 49 -10.32 -2.32 -2.17
C PHE A 49 -10.08 -1.11 -3.08
N LEU A 50 -9.45 -1.28 -4.26
CA LEU A 50 -9.11 -0.24 -5.27
C LEU A 50 -10.30 0.53 -5.78
N ASN A 51 -11.46 -0.11 -5.90
CA ASN A 51 -12.69 0.56 -6.28
C ASN A 51 -13.44 1.24 -5.14
N ARG A 52 -12.92 1.27 -3.90
CA ARG A 52 -13.54 2.15 -2.90
C ARG A 52 -13.47 3.60 -3.40
N PRO A 53 -14.62 4.31 -3.43
CA PRO A 53 -14.65 5.68 -3.87
C PRO A 53 -13.67 6.46 -3.03
N LEU A 54 -12.81 7.20 -3.72
CA LEU A 54 -11.89 8.11 -3.07
C LEU A 54 -12.73 9.14 -2.34
N ASP A 55 -12.29 9.58 -1.17
CA ASP A 55 -12.98 10.68 -0.53
C ASP A 55 -12.83 11.91 -1.43
N MET A 56 -13.87 12.15 -2.23
CA MET A 56 -13.89 13.24 -3.20
C MET A 56 -14.18 14.56 -2.51
N ARG A 57 -14.42 14.55 -1.19
CA ARG A 57 -14.93 15.69 -0.45
C ARG A 57 -14.09 15.96 0.79
N CYS A 58 -13.36 17.05 0.77
CA CYS A 58 -12.78 17.62 1.98
C CYS A 58 -13.80 18.51 2.69
N LEU A 59 -14.02 18.30 3.98
CA LEU A 59 -14.77 19.22 4.84
C LEU A 59 -13.84 19.74 5.94
N VAL A 60 -13.63 21.05 5.96
CA VAL A 60 -12.88 21.76 7.01
C VAL A 60 -13.86 22.56 7.85
N ILE A 61 -14.01 22.20 9.13
CA ILE A 61 -14.83 22.95 10.09
C ILE A 61 -13.92 24.01 10.73
N ILE A 62 -14.08 25.27 10.35
CA ILE A 62 -13.12 26.35 10.66
C ILE A 62 -12.94 26.55 12.16
N GLY A 63 -14.02 26.55 12.93
CA GLY A 63 -13.95 26.71 14.38
C GLY A 63 -13.22 25.57 15.09
N ALA A 64 -13.28 24.35 14.56
CA ALA A 64 -12.68 23.15 15.16
C ALA A 64 -11.31 22.77 14.56
N SER A 65 -10.85 23.48 13.53
CA SER A 65 -9.61 23.14 12.82
C SER A 65 -8.37 23.71 13.50
N ASP A 66 -7.25 22.98 13.36
CA ASP A 66 -5.95 23.43 13.85
C ASP A 66 -5.45 24.67 13.12
N ARG A 67 -4.61 25.47 13.80
CA ARG A 67 -4.03 26.70 13.23
C ARG A 67 -3.16 26.45 12.01
N ASP A 68 -2.62 25.25 11.86
CA ASP A 68 -1.82 24.85 10.69
C ASP A 68 -2.67 24.66 9.43
N ILE A 69 -3.98 24.44 9.59
CA ILE A 69 -4.97 24.32 8.50
C ILE A 69 -5.60 25.68 8.23
N VAL A 70 -5.87 26.47 9.28
CA VAL A 70 -6.54 27.77 9.19
C VAL A 70 -5.67 28.89 9.75
N THR A 71 -5.11 29.73 8.88
CA THR A 71 -4.26 30.88 9.24
C THR A 71 -4.98 32.20 8.96
N GLY A 72 -4.67 33.27 9.72
CA GLY A 72 -5.32 34.57 9.53
C GLY A 72 -6.76 34.64 10.04
N PHE A 73 -7.11 33.75 10.98
CA PHE A 73 -8.37 33.75 11.71
C PHE A 73 -8.15 34.12 13.17
N HIS A 74 -9.13 34.78 13.79
CA HIS A 74 -9.21 34.95 15.23
C HIS A 74 -9.53 33.62 15.93
N GLY A 75 -9.58 33.63 17.27
CA GLY A 75 -9.90 32.45 18.09
C GLY A 75 -11.24 31.80 17.71
N ALA A 76 -11.37 30.51 18.03
CA ALA A 76 -12.61 29.76 17.84
C ALA A 76 -13.71 30.28 18.77
N GLU A 77 -14.90 30.46 18.21
CA GLU A 77 -16.10 30.88 18.92
C GLU A 77 -17.27 29.93 18.57
N ILE A 78 -18.31 29.94 19.40
CA ILE A 78 -19.52 29.13 19.19
C ILE A 78 -20.67 30.09 18.92
N SER A 79 -21.39 29.84 17.82
CA SER A 79 -22.56 30.63 17.46
C SER A 79 -23.69 30.39 18.46
N GLN A 80 -24.21 31.46 19.05
CA GLN A 80 -25.32 31.37 20.01
C GLN A 80 -26.64 30.95 19.35
N ALA A 81 -26.79 31.19 18.04
CA ALA A 81 -28.02 30.89 17.32
C ALA A 81 -28.19 29.40 17.01
N ASP A 82 -27.10 28.69 16.71
CA ASP A 82 -27.14 27.32 16.19
C ASP A 82 -26.07 26.38 16.79
N GLY A 83 -25.27 26.85 17.75
CA GLY A 83 -24.24 26.06 18.43
C GLY A 83 -23.04 25.68 17.54
N ARG A 84 -22.93 26.23 16.33
CA ARG A 84 -21.86 25.84 15.40
C ARG A 84 -20.56 26.56 15.72
N PRO A 85 -19.42 25.86 15.66
CA PRO A 85 -18.12 26.48 15.84
C PRO A 85 -17.75 27.32 14.60
N PHE A 86 -17.22 28.52 14.82
CA PHE A 86 -16.80 29.44 13.77
C PHE A 86 -15.53 30.19 14.16
N ARG A 87 -14.93 30.90 13.19
CA ARG A 87 -13.91 31.93 13.46
C ARG A 87 -14.17 33.18 12.65
N TRP A 88 -13.80 34.32 13.22
CA TRP A 88 -13.71 35.57 12.46
C TRP A 88 -12.43 35.58 11.61
N THR A 89 -12.57 35.95 10.34
CA THR A 89 -11.42 36.25 9.49
C THR A 89 -10.77 37.57 9.92
N THR A 90 -9.46 37.70 9.71
CA THR A 90 -8.78 39.01 9.68
C THR A 90 -8.95 39.63 8.28
N ALA A 91 -8.13 40.62 7.91
CA ALA A 91 -8.15 41.18 6.54
C ALA A 91 -7.79 40.13 5.46
N GLU A 92 -6.97 39.14 5.83
CA GLU A 92 -6.57 38.04 4.96
C GLU A 92 -6.52 36.74 5.77
N ALA A 93 -7.28 35.73 5.33
CA ALA A 93 -7.37 34.44 5.99
C ALA A 93 -7.19 33.31 4.98
N THR A 94 -6.45 32.27 5.33
CA THR A 94 -6.13 31.16 4.43
C THR A 94 -6.56 29.84 5.04
N VAL A 95 -7.25 29.03 4.24
CA VAL A 95 -7.63 27.65 4.57
C VAL A 95 -6.82 26.73 3.66
N ARG A 96 -5.97 25.91 4.27
CA ARG A 96 -5.16 24.91 3.58
C ARG A 96 -5.96 23.64 3.42
N LEU A 97 -6.13 23.22 2.18
CA LEU A 97 -6.79 21.99 1.81
C LEU A 97 -5.74 20.95 1.43
N PRO A 98 -5.85 19.71 1.92
CA PRO A 98 -4.98 18.64 1.49
C PRO A 98 -5.20 18.32 0.00
N ALA A 99 -4.24 17.62 -0.59
CA ALA A 99 -4.27 17.11 -1.96
C ALA A 99 -5.59 16.40 -2.29
N HIS A 100 -6.37 16.95 -3.22
CA HIS A 100 -7.63 16.39 -3.70
C HIS A 100 -7.66 16.45 -5.23
N GLY A 101 -7.35 15.33 -5.88
CA GLY A 101 -7.47 15.13 -7.33
C GLY A 101 -6.82 16.20 -8.23
N THR A 102 -7.11 16.11 -9.53
CA THR A 102 -6.73 17.11 -10.56
C THR A 102 -7.92 17.49 -11.46
N THR A 103 -9.13 17.12 -11.06
CA THR A 103 -10.36 17.44 -11.78
C THR A 103 -10.89 18.81 -11.37
N ASP A 104 -11.95 19.29 -12.01
CA ASP A 104 -12.66 20.47 -11.53
C ASP A 104 -13.27 20.18 -10.16
N HIS A 105 -13.31 21.20 -9.30
CA HIS A 105 -13.83 21.08 -7.93
C HIS A 105 -14.96 22.08 -7.68
N LEU A 106 -15.89 21.70 -6.81
CA LEU A 106 -16.87 22.58 -6.21
C LEU A 106 -16.36 23.03 -4.84
N LEU A 107 -16.03 24.31 -4.74
CA LEU A 107 -15.73 24.97 -3.48
C LEU A 107 -17.01 25.52 -2.87
N ALA A 108 -17.40 25.06 -1.69
CA ALA A 108 -18.49 25.63 -0.91
C ALA A 108 -17.97 26.30 0.36
N LEU A 109 -18.21 27.61 0.49
CA LEU A 109 -17.82 28.44 1.62
C LEU A 109 -19.05 28.79 2.45
N HIS A 110 -19.07 28.42 3.73
CA HIS A 110 -20.15 28.80 4.63
C HIS A 110 -19.74 30.04 5.43
N LEU A 111 -20.27 31.20 5.05
CA LEU A 111 -19.82 32.52 5.51
C LEU A 111 -21.00 33.39 5.98
N ALA A 112 -20.72 34.35 6.87
CA ALA A 112 -21.63 35.44 7.24
C ALA A 112 -20.85 36.74 7.45
N ALA A 113 -21.43 37.89 7.13
CA ALA A 113 -20.84 39.20 7.44
C ALA A 113 -21.10 39.57 8.92
N PRO A 114 -20.29 40.46 9.53
CA PRO A 114 -20.56 40.98 10.86
C PRO A 114 -21.96 41.57 11.00
N THR A 115 -22.62 41.25 12.10
CA THR A 115 -23.84 41.93 12.54
C THR A 115 -23.46 43.12 13.43
N GLY A 116 -24.06 44.29 13.21
CA GLY A 116 -23.90 45.47 14.09
C GLY A 116 -23.16 46.66 13.49
N ALA A 117 -22.46 46.50 12.35
CA ALA A 117 -22.21 47.62 11.44
C ALA A 117 -23.53 47.92 10.68
N ALA A 118 -23.82 49.18 10.35
CA ALA A 118 -25.09 49.62 9.75
C ALA A 118 -25.75 48.53 8.86
N THR A 119 -26.97 48.14 9.22
CA THR A 119 -27.68 46.87 9.00
C THR A 119 -27.87 46.40 7.54
N SER A 120 -27.22 47.04 6.58
CA SER A 120 -27.37 46.86 5.14
C SER A 120 -26.03 46.73 4.40
N THR A 121 -24.89 46.79 5.08
CA THR A 121 -23.60 46.80 4.40
C THR A 121 -23.17 45.39 3.99
N LEU A 122 -23.43 45.07 2.72
CA LEU A 122 -22.89 43.91 2.04
C LEU A 122 -21.36 43.97 2.07
N GLN A 123 -20.72 42.89 2.54
CA GLN A 123 -19.27 42.81 2.62
C GLN A 123 -18.74 42.05 1.43
N LEU A 124 -17.85 42.68 0.66
CA LEU A 124 -17.19 42.02 -0.46
C LEU A 124 -16.01 41.18 0.05
N VAL A 125 -15.99 39.91 -0.33
CA VAL A 125 -14.90 38.98 -0.03
C VAL A 125 -14.28 38.49 -1.33
N ALA A 126 -13.02 38.84 -1.56
CA ALA A 126 -12.25 38.25 -2.66
C ALA A 126 -11.76 36.86 -2.25
N VAL A 127 -12.12 35.86 -3.04
CA VAL A 127 -11.73 34.47 -2.85
C VAL A 127 -10.66 34.14 -3.88
N ASN A 128 -9.49 33.75 -3.40
CA ASN A 128 -8.39 33.30 -4.22
C ASN A 128 -8.11 31.82 -3.96
N LEU A 129 -7.83 31.08 -5.02
CA LEU A 129 -7.35 29.70 -4.96
C LEU A 129 -5.91 29.67 -5.48
N ASN A 130 -4.96 29.20 -4.65
CA ASN A 130 -3.54 29.13 -5.00
C ASN A 130 -3.01 30.46 -5.56
N ARG A 131 -3.34 31.57 -4.89
CA ARG A 131 -3.01 32.96 -5.27
C ARG A 131 -3.66 33.47 -6.57
N THR A 132 -4.50 32.67 -7.21
CA THR A 132 -5.28 33.08 -8.38
C THR A 132 -6.66 33.53 -7.93
N HIS A 133 -7.13 34.68 -8.43
CA HIS A 133 -8.48 35.16 -8.12
C HIS A 133 -9.54 34.23 -8.70
N LEU A 134 -10.49 33.81 -7.87
CA LEU A 134 -11.57 32.90 -8.24
C LEU A 134 -12.90 33.66 -8.37
N ALA A 135 -13.25 34.45 -7.37
CA ALA A 135 -14.48 35.22 -7.34
C ALA A 135 -14.44 36.34 -6.30
N THR A 136 -15.33 37.32 -6.43
CA THR A 136 -15.64 38.28 -5.36
C THR A 136 -17.08 38.05 -4.93
N LEU A 137 -17.26 37.68 -3.65
CA LEU A 137 -18.55 37.29 -3.09
C LEU A 137 -19.21 38.44 -2.33
N PRO A 138 -20.50 38.73 -2.59
CA PRO A 138 -21.31 39.58 -1.73
C PRO A 138 -21.77 38.80 -0.48
N VAL A 139 -21.05 38.97 0.64
CA VAL A 139 -21.37 38.28 1.89
C VAL A 139 -22.40 39.08 2.69
N LEU A 140 -23.49 38.39 3.07
CA LEU A 140 -24.60 38.95 3.83
C LEU A 140 -24.47 38.63 5.33
N PRO A 141 -25.10 39.40 6.24
CA PRO A 141 -25.04 39.13 7.67
C PRO A 141 -25.66 37.79 8.11
N VAL A 142 -26.57 37.24 7.30
CA VAL A 142 -27.15 35.91 7.54
C VAL A 142 -26.23 34.84 6.96
N PRO A 143 -25.88 33.78 7.72
CA PRO A 143 -25.05 32.68 7.22
C PRO A 143 -25.59 32.07 5.92
N ARG A 144 -24.72 31.97 4.91
CA ARG A 144 -25.03 31.40 3.59
C ARG A 144 -23.89 30.56 3.06
N VAL A 145 -24.24 29.56 2.24
CA VAL A 145 -23.27 28.72 1.53
C VAL A 145 -23.06 29.26 0.13
N TYR A 146 -21.86 29.77 -0.14
CA TYR A 146 -21.43 30.26 -1.44
C TYR A 146 -20.74 29.13 -2.18
N ARG A 147 -21.21 28.79 -3.38
CA ARG A 147 -20.66 27.71 -4.21
C ARG A 147 -19.92 28.29 -5.40
N LEU A 148 -18.66 27.91 -5.56
CA LEU A 148 -17.75 28.38 -6.59
C LEU A 148 -17.18 27.17 -7.34
N LEU A 149 -17.08 27.30 -8.66
CA LEU A 149 -16.36 26.32 -9.48
C LEU A 149 -14.87 26.64 -9.43
N ALA A 150 -14.06 25.69 -8.96
CA ALA A 150 -12.61 25.75 -8.97
C ALA A 150 -12.09 24.92 -10.16
N PRO A 151 -11.62 25.58 -11.23
CA PRO A 151 -11.23 24.88 -12.45
C PRO A 151 -9.92 24.10 -12.27
N ARG A 152 -9.80 22.96 -12.94
CA ARG A 152 -8.68 22.00 -12.84
C ARG A 152 -7.29 22.62 -12.99
N HIS A 153 -7.15 23.66 -13.82
CA HIS A 153 -5.87 24.32 -14.09
C HIS A 153 -5.36 25.15 -12.91
N GLN A 154 -6.23 25.44 -11.92
CA GLN A 154 -5.87 26.11 -10.67
C GLN A 154 -5.64 25.12 -9.53
N ILE A 155 -5.92 23.82 -9.73
CA ILE A 155 -5.77 22.79 -8.70
C ILE A 155 -4.34 22.29 -8.67
N VAL A 156 -3.75 22.27 -7.47
CA VAL A 156 -2.40 21.77 -7.23
C VAL A 156 -2.47 20.41 -6.53
N ILE A 157 -1.75 19.43 -7.10
CA ILE A 157 -1.73 18.04 -6.63
C ILE A 157 -1.22 17.93 -5.19
N ALA A 158 -0.30 18.79 -4.77
CA ALA A 158 0.30 18.74 -3.43
C ALA A 158 -0.64 19.24 -2.31
N GLY A 159 -1.73 19.94 -2.66
CA GLY A 159 -2.60 20.65 -1.74
C GLY A 159 -2.98 22.01 -2.30
N ASN A 160 -4.04 22.61 -1.77
CA ASN A 160 -4.59 23.87 -2.27
C ASN A 160 -4.79 24.86 -1.14
N ASP A 161 -4.50 26.13 -1.37
CA ASP A 161 -4.72 27.19 -0.40
C ASP A 161 -5.86 28.09 -0.87
N ILE A 162 -6.92 28.20 -0.06
CA ILE A 162 -8.01 29.14 -0.29
C ILE A 162 -7.77 30.37 0.57
N THR A 163 -7.56 31.51 -0.06
CA THR A 163 -7.38 32.78 0.64
C THR A 163 -8.61 33.65 0.51
N LEU A 164 -9.16 34.08 1.63
CA LEU A 164 -10.25 35.02 1.76
C LEU A 164 -9.66 36.38 2.11
N ARG A 165 -9.86 37.38 1.25
CA ARG A 165 -9.48 38.76 1.51
C ARG A 165 -10.74 39.59 1.69
N THR A 166 -10.81 40.33 2.77
CA THR A 166 -12.01 41.07 3.15
C THR A 166 -11.65 42.39 3.83
N THR A 167 -12.52 43.38 3.68
CA THR A 167 -12.44 44.61 4.47
C THR A 167 -12.84 44.29 5.91
N THR A 168 -12.03 44.67 6.88
CA THR A 168 -12.36 44.47 8.29
C THR A 168 -13.16 45.64 8.84
N THR A 169 -14.06 45.36 9.77
CA THR A 169 -14.83 46.38 10.52
C THR A 169 -14.69 46.13 12.00
N ARG A 170 -14.83 47.19 12.80
CA ARG A 170 -14.83 47.08 14.26
C ARG A 170 -16.27 47.09 14.76
N VAL A 171 -16.71 45.99 15.33
CA VAL A 171 -18.05 45.86 15.91
C VAL A 171 -18.06 46.56 17.28
N PRO A 172 -19.11 47.35 17.62
CA PRO A 172 -19.20 47.98 18.93
C PRO A 172 -19.04 46.96 20.08
N GLY A 173 -18.13 47.25 21.02
CA GLY A 173 -17.83 46.35 22.14
C GLY A 173 -16.72 45.33 21.87
N ASP A 174 -16.34 45.11 20.60
CA ASP A 174 -15.18 44.30 20.22
C ASP A 174 -14.01 45.20 19.78
N ARG A 175 -12.81 44.93 20.30
CA ARG A 175 -11.60 45.69 19.96
C ARG A 175 -10.91 45.17 18.69
N ARG A 176 -11.27 43.98 18.23
CA ARG A 176 -10.67 43.32 17.07
C ARG A 176 -11.17 43.97 15.77
N ASP A 177 -10.31 43.96 14.76
CA ASP A 177 -10.73 44.23 13.40
C ASP A 177 -11.24 42.91 12.79
N LEU A 178 -12.55 42.85 12.56
CA LEU A 178 -13.26 41.63 12.19
C LEU A 178 -13.64 41.66 10.71
N GLY A 179 -13.23 40.63 9.98
CA GLY A 179 -13.69 40.34 8.63
C GLY A 179 -15.04 39.61 8.65
N VAL A 180 -15.23 38.66 7.74
CA VAL A 180 -16.39 37.76 7.76
C VAL A 180 -16.25 36.63 8.79
N VAL A 181 -17.37 36.13 9.29
CA VAL A 181 -17.49 34.86 9.99
C VAL A 181 -17.33 33.71 8.99
N ALA A 182 -16.47 32.75 9.30
CA ALA A 182 -16.33 31.52 8.54
C ALA A 182 -16.65 30.30 9.42
N PHE A 183 -17.59 29.47 8.95
CA PHE A 183 -18.04 28.27 9.66
C PHE A 183 -17.34 27.02 9.13
N ALA A 184 -17.41 26.82 7.81
CA ALA A 184 -16.90 25.63 7.15
C ALA A 184 -16.50 25.91 5.71
N VAL A 185 -15.55 25.13 5.23
CA VAL A 185 -15.16 25.05 3.82
C VAL A 185 -15.32 23.61 3.37
N THR A 186 -16.09 23.39 2.31
CA THR A 186 -16.15 22.11 1.62
C THR A 186 -15.47 22.23 0.27
N PHE A 187 -14.64 21.26 -0.08
CA PHE A 187 -13.97 21.18 -1.37
C PHE A 187 -14.20 19.80 -1.96
N ALA A 188 -15.01 19.72 -3.01
CA ALA A 188 -15.45 18.45 -3.58
C ALA A 188 -15.05 18.31 -5.05
N ALA A 189 -14.42 17.21 -5.44
CA ALA A 189 -14.16 16.91 -6.86
C ALA A 189 -15.50 16.69 -7.59
N LEU A 190 -15.66 17.30 -8.77
CA LEU A 190 -16.88 17.16 -9.57
C LEU A 190 -16.93 15.85 -10.35
N ASN A 191 -15.76 15.33 -10.71
CA ASN A 191 -15.63 14.09 -11.46
C ASN A 191 -14.68 13.15 -10.74
N GLU A 192 -15.10 11.89 -10.64
CA GLU A 192 -14.22 10.83 -10.20
C GLU A 192 -13.20 10.49 -11.30
N THR A 193 -11.96 10.21 -10.91
CA THR A 193 -10.97 9.68 -11.87
C THR A 193 -11.23 8.19 -12.06
N VAL A 194 -12.25 7.84 -12.85
CA VAL A 194 -12.75 6.46 -13.02
C VAL A 194 -11.69 5.49 -13.57
N TRP A 195 -10.71 6.00 -14.32
CA TRP A 195 -9.67 5.16 -14.93
C TRP A 195 -8.53 4.77 -13.97
N LEU A 196 -8.32 5.51 -12.88
CA LEU A 196 -7.18 5.28 -12.00
C LEU A 196 -7.29 3.96 -11.19
N PRO A 197 -8.44 3.65 -10.56
CA PRO A 197 -8.61 2.37 -9.85
C PRO A 197 -8.31 1.12 -10.69
N PRO A 198 -8.86 0.94 -11.91
CA PRO A 198 -8.60 -0.27 -12.69
C PRO A 198 -7.13 -0.35 -13.15
N VAL A 199 -6.49 0.77 -13.50
CA VAL A 199 -5.06 0.79 -13.88
C VAL A 199 -4.18 0.42 -12.69
N GLN A 200 -4.47 0.95 -11.50
CA GLN A 200 -3.72 0.59 -10.29
C GLN A 200 -3.93 -0.88 -9.92
N ALA A 201 -5.15 -1.41 -10.08
CA ALA A 201 -5.45 -2.81 -9.82
C ALA A 201 -4.70 -3.73 -10.80
N ALA A 202 -4.66 -3.37 -12.08
CA ALA A 202 -3.88 -4.07 -13.08
C ALA A 202 -2.38 -4.05 -12.73
N ALA A 203 -1.83 -2.89 -12.39
CA ALA A 203 -0.41 -2.76 -12.03
C ALA A 203 -0.01 -3.60 -10.81
N VAL A 204 -0.79 -3.55 -9.72
CA VAL A 204 -0.53 -4.34 -8.51
C VAL A 204 -0.67 -5.84 -8.79
N SER A 205 -1.68 -6.24 -9.56
CA SER A 205 -1.89 -7.64 -9.94
C SER A 205 -0.75 -8.16 -10.83
N SER A 206 -0.31 -7.36 -11.81
CA SER A 206 0.84 -7.68 -12.66
C SER A 206 2.14 -7.79 -11.85
N ALA A 207 2.38 -6.89 -10.90
CA ALA A 207 3.54 -6.96 -10.01
C ALA A 207 3.53 -8.23 -9.15
N ALA A 208 2.40 -8.56 -8.53
CA ALA A 208 2.25 -9.78 -7.74
C ALA A 208 2.47 -11.04 -8.59
N LEU A 209 1.94 -11.06 -9.82
CA LEU A 209 2.14 -12.17 -10.76
C LEU A 209 3.61 -12.34 -11.15
N LEU A 210 4.31 -11.24 -11.44
CA LEU A 210 5.74 -11.27 -11.78
C LEU A 210 6.60 -11.77 -10.60
N ILE A 211 6.31 -11.31 -9.38
CA ILE A 211 6.97 -11.80 -8.16
C ILE A 211 6.75 -13.32 -8.01
N LEU A 212 5.52 -13.79 -8.22
CA LEU A 212 5.20 -15.21 -8.11
C LEU A 212 5.92 -16.06 -9.17
N ILE A 213 5.99 -15.59 -10.42
CA ILE A 213 6.74 -16.26 -11.50
C ILE A 213 8.23 -16.32 -11.16
N ALA A 214 8.81 -15.21 -10.71
CA ALA A 214 10.22 -15.15 -10.33
C ALA A 214 10.55 -16.12 -9.18
N LEU A 215 9.70 -16.18 -8.15
CA LEU A 215 9.85 -17.11 -7.03
C LEU A 215 9.73 -18.57 -7.46
N ARG A 216 8.84 -18.89 -8.41
CA ARG A 216 8.76 -20.23 -9.02
C ARG A 216 10.03 -20.59 -9.78
N MET A 217 10.62 -19.67 -10.53
CA MET A 217 11.85 -19.94 -11.28
C MET A 217 13.07 -20.22 -10.38
N LEU A 218 13.00 -19.81 -9.12
CA LEU A 218 14.03 -20.03 -8.10
C LEU A 218 13.78 -21.28 -7.23
N ASP A 219 12.69 -22.01 -7.49
CA ASP A 219 12.25 -23.20 -6.73
C ASP A 219 12.15 -22.94 -5.21
N VAL A 220 11.80 -21.70 -4.85
CA VAL A 220 11.62 -21.27 -3.46
C VAL A 220 10.26 -21.80 -3.00
N GLY A 221 10.29 -22.75 -2.06
CA GLY A 221 9.11 -23.47 -1.54
C GLY A 221 8.09 -22.58 -0.81
N ALA A 222 7.76 -22.90 0.45
CA ALA A 222 6.69 -22.20 1.17
C ALA A 222 6.92 -20.68 1.38
N LEU A 223 8.17 -20.22 1.30
CA LEU A 223 8.54 -18.81 1.47
C LEU A 223 7.89 -17.91 0.40
N ARG A 224 7.54 -18.46 -0.78
CA ARG A 224 6.87 -17.69 -1.84
C ARG A 224 5.53 -17.10 -1.40
N TRP A 225 4.82 -17.82 -0.54
CA TRP A 225 3.51 -17.41 -0.05
C TRP A 225 3.61 -16.23 0.91
N ILE A 226 4.58 -16.27 1.82
CA ILE A 226 4.83 -15.22 2.80
C ILE A 226 5.14 -13.90 2.08
N VAL A 227 5.98 -13.96 1.03
CA VAL A 227 6.36 -12.76 0.26
C VAL A 227 5.15 -12.16 -0.47
N VAL A 228 4.33 -12.97 -1.15
CA VAL A 228 3.15 -12.47 -1.88
C VAL A 228 2.10 -11.92 -0.92
N THR A 229 1.81 -12.62 0.18
CA THR A 229 0.85 -12.15 1.19
C THR A 229 1.33 -10.88 1.87
N LEU A 230 2.62 -10.79 2.22
CA LEU A 230 3.20 -9.59 2.82
C LEU A 230 3.16 -8.41 1.86
N PHE A 231 3.49 -8.62 0.58
CA PHE A 231 3.40 -7.59 -0.45
C PHE A 231 1.97 -7.06 -0.62
N ALA A 232 0.98 -7.96 -0.66
CA ALA A 232 -0.43 -7.58 -0.72
C ALA A 232 -0.87 -6.81 0.53
N ALA A 233 -0.45 -7.26 1.72
CA ALA A 233 -0.75 -6.61 2.99
C ALA A 233 -0.13 -5.21 3.10
N ILE A 234 1.13 -5.04 2.67
CA ILE A 234 1.81 -3.73 2.62
C ILE A 234 1.07 -2.80 1.65
N SER A 235 0.76 -3.29 0.45
CA SER A 235 0.03 -2.52 -0.57
C SER A 235 -1.36 -2.08 -0.07
N LEU A 236 -2.03 -2.96 0.69
CA LEU A 236 -3.32 -2.67 1.30
C LEU A 236 -3.21 -1.67 2.45
N SER A 237 -2.19 -1.82 3.30
CA SER A 237 -1.92 -0.96 4.45
C SER A 237 -1.56 0.47 4.02
N MET A 238 -0.72 0.62 3.00
CA MET A 238 -0.38 1.92 2.39
C MET A 238 -1.63 2.66 1.88
N ARG A 239 -2.68 1.93 1.49
CA ARG A 239 -3.93 2.53 1.00
C ARG A 239 -4.86 2.99 2.11
N HIS A 240 -4.71 2.45 3.32
CA HIS A 240 -5.50 2.86 4.48
C HIS A 240 -4.89 4.05 5.23
N SER A 241 -3.62 4.36 4.97
CA SER A 241 -3.01 5.61 5.43
C SER A 241 -3.57 6.77 4.61
N ASP A 242 -4.56 7.45 5.17
CA ASP A 242 -5.42 8.47 4.55
C ASP A 242 -4.69 9.78 4.15
N LEU A 243 -3.36 9.79 4.20
CA LEU A 243 -2.56 10.98 3.93
C LEU A 243 -2.00 10.98 2.50
N ARG A 244 -2.89 11.37 1.59
CA ARG A 244 -2.60 12.09 0.33
C ARG A 244 -2.27 11.23 -0.89
N PHE A 245 -2.94 11.61 -1.98
CA PHE A 245 -2.68 11.19 -3.36
C PHE A 245 -1.20 11.28 -3.79
N ALA A 246 -0.41 12.19 -3.20
CA ALA A 246 1.02 12.33 -3.46
C ALA A 246 1.82 11.07 -3.09
N GLN A 247 1.47 10.39 -1.99
CA GLN A 247 2.14 9.16 -1.58
C GLN A 247 1.78 7.95 -2.45
N ARG A 248 0.79 8.06 -3.35
CA ARG A 248 0.42 6.96 -4.25
C ARG A 248 1.43 6.76 -5.36
N TRP A 249 2.01 7.84 -5.85
CA TRP A 249 3.11 7.77 -6.81
C TRP A 249 4.37 7.21 -6.15
N GLU A 250 4.67 7.63 -4.93
CA GLU A 250 5.77 7.07 -4.15
C GLU A 250 5.56 5.57 -3.86
N ALA A 251 4.34 5.17 -3.50
CA ALA A 251 4.00 3.75 -3.30
C ALA A 251 4.12 2.94 -4.60
N LEU A 252 3.67 3.48 -5.74
CA LEU A 252 3.86 2.85 -7.05
C LEU A 252 5.33 2.73 -7.42
N LEU A 253 6.10 3.81 -7.28
CA LEU A 253 7.53 3.82 -7.56
C LEU A 253 8.28 2.85 -6.64
N LEU A 254 7.93 2.81 -5.36
CA LEU A 254 8.51 1.87 -4.39
C LEU A 254 8.15 0.42 -4.74
N THR A 255 6.91 0.18 -5.18
CA THR A 255 6.47 -1.14 -5.67
C THR A 255 7.28 -1.57 -6.88
N VAL A 256 7.43 -0.69 -7.88
CA VAL A 256 8.23 -0.95 -9.08
C VAL A 256 9.70 -1.18 -8.71
N ALA A 257 10.27 -0.32 -7.85
CA ALA A 257 11.64 -0.43 -7.39
C ALA A 257 11.89 -1.77 -6.67
N LEU A 258 10.94 -2.20 -5.83
CA LEU A 258 11.01 -3.45 -5.11
C LEU A 258 10.93 -4.64 -6.09
N VAL A 259 10.00 -4.63 -7.04
CA VAL A 259 9.91 -5.65 -8.10
C VAL A 259 11.22 -5.76 -8.90
N VAL A 260 11.78 -4.61 -9.32
CA VAL A 260 13.05 -4.57 -10.06
C VAL A 260 14.20 -5.11 -9.20
N THR A 261 14.26 -4.73 -7.93
CA THR A 261 15.31 -5.19 -6.99
C THR A 261 15.25 -6.70 -6.80
N PHE A 262 14.05 -7.26 -6.60
CA PHE A 262 13.86 -8.71 -6.47
C PHE A 262 14.18 -9.45 -7.78
N ALA A 263 13.81 -8.90 -8.94
CA ALA A 263 14.14 -9.49 -10.23
C ALA A 263 15.66 -9.52 -10.47
N LEU A 264 16.38 -8.43 -10.18
CA LEU A 264 17.84 -8.37 -10.28
C LEU A 264 18.51 -9.35 -9.32
N PHE A 265 18.04 -9.43 -8.07
CA PHE A 265 18.55 -10.38 -7.09
C PHE A 265 18.38 -11.84 -7.55
N ALA A 266 17.22 -12.17 -8.13
CA ALA A 266 16.96 -13.49 -8.71
C ALA A 266 17.94 -13.83 -9.86
N ILE A 267 18.23 -12.86 -10.74
CA ILE A 267 19.18 -13.03 -11.84
C ILE A 267 20.60 -13.29 -11.30
N VAL A 268 21.03 -12.55 -10.27
CA VAL A 268 22.35 -12.72 -9.65
C VAL A 268 22.49 -14.11 -9.02
N ILE A 269 21.50 -14.57 -8.26
CA ILE A 269 21.51 -15.92 -7.66
C ILE A 269 21.61 -16.99 -8.75
N ARG A 270 20.82 -16.87 -9.83
CA ARG A 270 20.84 -17.82 -10.94
C ARG A 270 22.21 -17.85 -11.62
N TRP A 271 22.84 -16.70 -11.82
CA TRP A 271 24.17 -16.59 -12.41
C TRP A 271 25.25 -17.23 -11.52
N TRP A 272 25.16 -17.04 -10.20
CA TRP A 272 26.10 -17.63 -9.24
C TRP A 272 25.99 -19.14 -9.19
N ASN A 273 24.77 -19.68 -9.15
CA ASN A 273 24.54 -21.13 -9.16
C ASN A 273 25.03 -21.77 -10.47
N GLY A 274 24.88 -21.10 -11.62
CA GLY A 274 25.36 -21.60 -12.90
C GLY A 274 26.89 -21.72 -13.00
N LYS A 275 27.64 -20.85 -12.32
CA LYS A 275 29.11 -20.91 -12.31
C LYS A 275 29.66 -22.12 -11.57
N HIS A 276 29.04 -22.50 -10.44
CA HIS A 276 29.49 -23.66 -9.66
C HIS A 276 29.30 -24.98 -10.40
N SER A 277 28.27 -25.09 -11.25
CA SER A 277 28.07 -26.27 -12.10
C SER A 277 29.10 -26.39 -13.22
N ALA A 278 29.64 -25.28 -13.73
CA ALA A 278 30.65 -25.31 -14.79
C ALA A 278 32.03 -25.75 -14.26
N SER A 279 32.37 -25.43 -13.01
CA SER A 279 33.67 -25.82 -12.42
C SER A 279 33.78 -27.30 -12.09
N SER A 280 32.68 -28.03 -11.87
CA SER A 280 32.76 -29.45 -11.47
C SER A 280 33.01 -30.42 -12.63
N ILE A 281 32.86 -29.98 -13.88
CA ILE A 281 33.00 -30.85 -15.06
C ILE A 281 34.47 -30.98 -15.49
N HIS A 282 35.36 -30.06 -15.09
CA HIS A 282 36.74 -30.07 -15.57
C HIS A 282 37.68 -30.99 -14.78
N ASP A 283 37.32 -31.41 -13.56
CA ASP A 283 38.16 -32.28 -12.72
C ASP A 283 37.90 -33.78 -12.91
N THR A 284 37.02 -34.16 -13.86
CA THR A 284 36.79 -35.57 -14.19
C THR A 284 37.47 -35.96 -15.50
N GLN A 285 38.76 -35.67 -15.63
CA GLN A 285 39.59 -36.34 -16.63
C GLN A 285 40.15 -37.62 -15.98
N PRO A 286 39.64 -38.82 -16.33
CA PRO A 286 40.21 -40.06 -15.84
C PRO A 286 41.62 -40.20 -16.43
N SER A 287 42.61 -40.21 -15.53
CA SER A 287 43.92 -40.79 -15.76
C SER A 287 43.74 -42.24 -16.22
N GLN A 288 43.63 -42.43 -17.53
CA GLN A 288 43.90 -43.71 -18.16
C GLN A 288 45.38 -44.02 -17.95
N SER A 289 45.70 -44.85 -16.97
CA SER A 289 46.74 -45.89 -17.02
C SER A 289 47.10 -46.35 -15.61
N GLN A 290 46.65 -47.53 -15.22
CA GLN A 290 47.54 -48.68 -14.99
C GLN A 290 46.73 -49.86 -14.44
N ALA A 291 46.63 -50.88 -15.27
CA ALA A 291 46.39 -52.24 -14.83
C ALA A 291 47.60 -52.70 -14.00
N THR A 292 47.40 -53.22 -12.80
CA THR A 292 48.17 -54.38 -12.32
C THR A 292 47.40 -55.08 -11.18
N THR A 293 47.09 -56.33 -11.45
CA THR A 293 46.78 -57.44 -10.56
C THR A 293 47.57 -57.42 -9.25
N ARG A 294 46.90 -57.52 -8.09
CA ARG A 294 47.37 -58.41 -7.02
C ARG A 294 46.33 -58.69 -5.94
N ASP A 295 46.18 -59.98 -5.71
CA ASP A 295 45.53 -60.65 -4.60
C ASP A 295 46.12 -60.31 -3.20
N VAL A 296 45.37 -60.82 -2.22
CA VAL A 296 45.72 -61.19 -0.85
C VAL A 296 45.78 -60.04 0.17
N SER A 297 44.81 -60.01 1.08
CA SER A 297 45.01 -60.47 2.47
C SER A 297 44.00 -59.85 3.43
N VAL A 298 43.22 -60.76 4.02
CA VAL A 298 42.53 -60.62 5.29
C VAL A 298 43.47 -60.06 6.36
N SER A 299 43.05 -59.01 7.07
CA SER A 299 43.43 -58.77 8.46
C SER A 299 42.37 -57.92 9.16
N ALA A 300 41.96 -58.44 10.31
CA ALA A 300 40.97 -57.90 11.23
C ALA A 300 41.58 -56.85 12.19
N LEU A 301 40.70 -56.28 13.02
CA LEU A 301 40.93 -55.30 14.10
C LEU A 301 41.26 -53.89 13.59
N THR A 302 40.72 -52.78 14.11
CA THR A 302 40.27 -52.46 15.47
C THR A 302 39.44 -51.16 15.39
N SER A 303 38.43 -51.03 16.25
CA SER A 303 37.65 -49.80 16.48
C SER A 303 38.47 -48.66 17.09
N PRO A 304 38.00 -47.40 16.96
CA PRO A 304 37.58 -46.68 18.17
C PRO A 304 36.28 -45.85 18.02
N PRO A 305 35.71 -45.38 19.14
CA PRO A 305 34.38 -44.78 19.23
C PRO A 305 34.42 -43.24 19.03
N PHE A 306 33.27 -42.57 19.26
CA PHE A 306 33.01 -41.12 19.32
C PHE A 306 32.20 -40.56 18.14
N HIS A 307 31.23 -39.64 18.28
CA HIS A 307 30.66 -38.95 19.43
C HIS A 307 29.21 -38.57 19.04
N ARG A 308 28.22 -38.90 19.87
CA ARG A 308 26.83 -38.45 19.69
C ARG A 308 26.75 -37.02 20.25
N SER A 309 26.54 -36.02 19.39
CA SER A 309 26.23 -34.65 19.84
C SER A 309 24.72 -34.47 19.91
N HIS A 310 24.21 -34.35 21.13
CA HIS A 310 22.87 -33.87 21.41
C HIS A 310 22.92 -32.34 21.41
N SER A 311 22.27 -31.70 20.43
CA SER A 311 21.93 -30.28 20.54
C SER A 311 20.60 -30.14 21.27
N VAL A 312 20.68 -29.65 22.50
CA VAL A 312 19.56 -29.19 23.32
C VAL A 312 19.19 -27.79 22.84
N PHE A 313 17.97 -27.61 22.33
CA PHE A 313 17.37 -26.29 22.12
C PHE A 313 16.63 -25.90 23.40
N HIS A 314 17.15 -24.90 24.12
CA HIS A 314 16.41 -24.19 25.17
C HIS A 314 15.45 -23.18 24.51
N LEU A 315 14.16 -23.35 24.79
CA LEU A 315 13.13 -22.34 24.55
C LEU A 315 12.91 -21.58 25.87
N LEU A 316 13.23 -20.29 25.89
CA LEU A 316 12.86 -19.37 26.98
C LEU A 316 11.48 -18.79 26.66
N LEU A 317 10.57 -18.92 27.63
CA LEU A 317 9.37 -18.11 27.83
C LEU A 317 9.72 -17.00 28.82
#